data_AF-A0A7V8U1J7-F1
#
_entry.id   AF-A0A7V8U1J7-F1
#
_cell.length_a   1.000
_cell.length_b   1.000
_cell.length_c   1.000
_cell.angle_alpha   90.00
_cell.angle_beta   90.00
_cell.angle_gamma   90.00
#
_symmetry.space_group_name_H-M   'P 1'
#
loop_
_entity.id
_entity.type
_entity.pdbx_description
1 polymer ?
#
loop_
_entity_poly.entity_id
_entity_poly.type
_entity_poly.pdbx_seq_one_letter_code
_entity_poly.pdbx_strand_id
1 'polypeptide(L)'
;MKIDIRRLGTSAEGIPVYAFRYIWGGPLFVGTMAQDLLAIRPEAVIETASGYYMVDYDKLDIAMISLPEDASPLTAEAVMALATRAARMRTRGSVQPAT
;
A
#
# COMPACT_ATOMS: atom_id res chain seq x y z
N MET A 1 4.34 0.67 13.67
CA MET A 1 5.35 -0.39 13.52
C MET A 1 4.72 -1.62 12.87
N LYS A 2 5.42 -2.24 11.91
CA LYS A 2 4.93 -3.38 11.13
C LYS A 2 5.72 -4.65 11.47
N ILE A 3 5.06 -5.80 11.43
CA ILE A 3 5.60 -7.15 11.68
C ILE A 3 5.12 -8.12 10.60
N ASP A 4 5.66 -9.35 10.60
CA ASP A 4 5.35 -10.41 9.63
C ASP A 4 5.44 -9.93 8.18
N ILE A 5 6.48 -9.14 7.91
CA ILE A 5 6.69 -8.48 6.63
C ILE A 5 7.12 -9.52 5.59
N ARG A 6 6.30 -9.70 4.57
CA ARG A 6 6.58 -10.58 3.42
C ARG A 6 6.45 -9.81 2.12
N ARG A 7 7.52 -9.79 1.32
CA ARG A 7 7.49 -9.18 -0.02
C ARG A 7 6.63 -10.02 -0.96
N LEU A 8 5.71 -9.36 -1.66
CA LEU A 8 4.80 -9.97 -2.64
C LEU A 8 5.26 -9.74 -4.07
N GLY A 9 5.89 -8.60 -4.34
CA GLY A 9 6.34 -8.25 -5.69
C GLY A 9 6.65 -6.77 -5.83
N THR A 10 6.58 -6.29 -7.08
CA THR A 10 6.82 -4.91 -7.46
C THR A 10 5.71 -4.47 -8.40
N SER A 11 5.18 -3.27 -8.20
CA SER A 11 4.15 -2.68 -9.05
C SER A 11 4.69 -2.27 -10.43
N ALA A 12 3.82 -1.80 -11.31
CA ALA A 12 4.22 -1.36 -12.65
C ALA A 12 5.09 -0.09 -12.58
N GLU A 13 4.87 0.77 -11.58
CA GLU A 13 5.69 1.95 -11.31
C GLU A 13 6.93 1.66 -10.45
N GLY A 14 7.28 0.38 -10.24
CA GLY A 14 8.48 0.00 -9.51
C GLY A 14 8.33 0.02 -7.99
N ILE A 15 7.10 0.11 -7.45
CA ILE A 15 6.87 0.17 -6.00
C ILE A 15 6.94 -1.23 -5.39
N PRO A 16 7.82 -1.49 -4.41
CA PRO A 16 7.81 -2.75 -3.68
C PRO A 16 6.52 -2.92 -2.87
N VAL A 17 5.90 -4.08 -2.98
CA VAL A 17 4.64 -4.40 -2.28
C VAL A 17 4.86 -5.54 -1.31
N TYR A 18 4.30 -5.40 -0.12
CA TYR A 18 4.45 -6.31 1.00
C TYR A 18 3.10 -6.66 1.62
N ALA A 19 3.01 -7.86 2.16
CA ALA A 19 2.04 -8.20 3.20
C ALA A 19 2.67 -7.97 4.57
N PHE A 20 1.93 -7.42 5.52
CA PHE A 20 2.41 -7.17 6.88
C PHE A 20 1.24 -7.04 7.87
N ARG A 21 1.53 -7.16 9.16
CA ARG A 21 0.61 -6.84 10.26
C ARG A 21 1.13 -5.66 11.06
N TYR A 22 0.25 -4.96 11.77
CA TYR A 22 0.67 -3.96 12.75
C TYR A 22 0.92 -4.62 14.11
N ILE A 23 1.90 -4.11 14.87
CA ILE A 23 2.18 -4.60 16.23
C ILE A 23 1.00 -4.40 17.19
N TRP A 24 0.12 -3.45 16.90
CA TRP A 24 -1.07 -3.11 17.69
C TRP A 24 -2.26 -4.03 17.37
N GLY A 25 -2.05 -5.06 16.54
CA GLY A 25 -3.09 -5.97 16.07
C GLY A 25 -3.82 -5.48 14.82
N GLY A 26 -4.86 -6.23 14.45
CA GLY A 26 -5.66 -5.99 13.25
C GLY A 26 -5.43 -7.01 12.13
N PRO A 27 -6.09 -6.80 10.98
CA PRO A 27 -6.04 -7.73 9.86
C PRO A 27 -4.66 -7.77 9.20
N LEU A 28 -4.50 -8.69 8.25
CA LEU A 28 -3.35 -8.65 7.35
C LEU A 28 -3.51 -7.47 6.38
N PHE A 29 -2.47 -6.65 6.27
CA PHE A 29 -2.44 -5.52 5.34
C PHE A 29 -1.51 -5.80 4.17
N VAL A 30 -1.83 -5.20 3.04
CA VAL A 30 -0.99 -5.19 1.84
C VAL A 30 -0.73 -3.76 1.43
N GLY A 31 0.53 -3.43 1.21
CA GLY A 31 0.98 -2.09 0.85
C GLY A 31 2.49 -1.99 0.76
N THR A 32 3.02 -0.77 0.73
CA THR A 32 4.48 -0.51 0.64
C THR A 32 5.08 -0.10 1.98
N MET A 33 6.41 -0.05 2.05
CA MET A 33 7.18 0.49 3.17
C MET A 33 7.58 1.92 2.86
N ALA A 34 7.31 2.85 3.77
CA ALA A 34 7.65 4.25 3.57
C ALA A 34 9.16 4.46 3.45
N GLN A 35 9.96 3.65 4.14
CA GLN A 35 11.42 3.69 4.07
C GLN A 35 11.95 3.34 2.69
N ASP A 36 11.33 2.39 1.98
CA ASP A 36 11.72 2.08 0.59
C ASP A 36 11.42 3.26 -0.32
N LEU A 37 10.29 3.93 -0.09
CA LEU A 37 9.86 5.08 -0.88
C LEU A 37 10.79 6.29 -0.75
N LEU A 38 11.52 6.44 0.37
CA LEU A 38 12.48 7.54 0.53
C LEU A 38 13.54 7.57 -0.60
N ALA A 39 13.89 6.40 -1.16
CA ALA A 39 14.87 6.30 -2.24
C ALA A 39 14.25 6.31 -3.64
N ILE A 40 13.00 5.86 -3.80
CA ILE A 40 12.39 5.63 -5.13
C ILE A 40 11.28 6.62 -5.49
N ARG A 41 10.54 7.12 -4.51
CA ARG A 41 9.38 8.00 -4.69
C ARG A 41 9.17 8.87 -3.44
N PRO A 42 10.16 9.70 -3.06
CA PRO A 42 10.14 10.45 -1.80
C PRO A 42 8.94 11.39 -1.68
N GLU A 43 8.38 11.86 -2.80
CA GLU A 43 7.17 12.68 -2.83
C GLU A 43 5.92 11.96 -2.29
N ALA A 44 5.93 10.62 -2.23
CA ALA A 44 4.87 9.79 -1.66
C ALA A 44 5.07 9.51 -0.16
N VAL A 45 6.13 10.06 0.46
CA VAL A 45 6.38 9.93 1.89
C VAL A 45 6.01 11.22 2.61
N ILE A 46 5.21 11.07 3.67
CA ILE A 46 4.86 12.16 4.58
C ILE A 46 5.58 11.90 5.89
N GLU A 47 6.47 12.80 6.28
CA GLU A 47 7.07 12.82 7.62
C GLU A 47 6.14 13.56 8.58
N THR A 48 5.71 12.89 9.64
CA THR A 48 4.88 13.51 10.67
C THR A 48 5.72 14.30 11.65
N ALA A 49 5.12 15.27 12.33
CA ALA A 49 5.78 16.03 13.40
C ALA A 49 6.32 15.17 14.56
N SER A 50 5.84 13.92 14.67
CA SER A 50 6.28 12.94 15.67
C SER A 50 7.44 12.04 15.18
N GLY A 51 7.99 12.29 13.98
CA GLY A 51 9.10 11.51 13.41
C GLY A 51 8.71 10.16 12.80
N TYR A 52 7.43 9.96 12.46
CA TYR A 52 6.99 8.74 11.74
C TYR A 52 6.83 9.03 10.25
N TYR A 53 7.13 8.03 9.42
CA TYR A 53 6.82 8.08 8.00
C TYR A 53 5.46 7.44 7.70
N MET A 54 4.64 8.19 6.96
CA MET A 54 3.38 7.75 6.37
C MET A 54 3.52 7.71 4.84
N VAL A 55 2.68 6.90 4.21
CA VAL A 55 2.64 6.78 2.74
C VAL A 55 1.40 7.45 2.20
N ASP A 56 1.60 8.38 1.27
CA ASP A 56 0.55 8.96 0.45
C ASP A 56 0.27 8.03 -0.75
N TYR A 57 -0.76 7.21 -0.62
CA TYR A 57 -1.14 6.24 -1.65
C TYR A 57 -1.81 6.87 -2.88
N ASP A 58 -2.21 8.15 -2.82
CA ASP A 58 -2.78 8.83 -3.99
C ASP A 58 -1.70 9.15 -5.04
N LYS A 59 -0.42 9.03 -4.67
CA LYS A 59 0.75 9.22 -5.54
C LYS A 59 1.34 7.91 -6.08
N LEU A 60 0.68 6.78 -5.84
CA LEU A 60 1.17 5.45 -6.19
C LEU A 60 0.18 4.68 -7.09
N ASP A 61 0.69 3.74 -7.88
CA ASP A 61 -0.12 2.81 -8.69
C ASP A 61 -0.66 1.60 -7.90
N ILE A 62 -0.51 1.63 -6.57
CA ILE A 62 -1.01 0.64 -5.62
C ILE A 62 -1.89 1.33 -4.58
N ALA A 63 -2.88 0.61 -4.05
CA ALA A 63 -3.62 1.04 -2.88
C ALA A 63 -3.31 0.13 -1.69
N MET A 64 -3.36 0.71 -0.49
CA MET A 64 -3.38 -0.09 0.73
C MET A 64 -4.71 -0.84 0.82
N ILE A 65 -4.63 -2.16 1.00
CA ILE A 65 -5.80 -3.02 1.21
C ILE A 65 -5.62 -3.84 2.49
N SER A 66 -6.72 -4.19 3.14
CA SER A 66 -6.76 -5.19 4.20
C SER A 66 -7.38 -6.47 3.66
N LEU A 67 -6.82 -7.60 4.08
CA LEU A 67 -7.36 -8.93 3.80
C LEU A 67 -7.99 -9.46 5.09
N PRO A 68 -9.20 -10.04 5.04
CA PRO A 68 -9.80 -10.67 6.21
C PRO A 68 -8.98 -11.91 6.59
N GLU A 69 -8.95 -12.25 7.88
CA GLU A 69 -8.07 -13.32 8.40
C GLU A 69 -8.40 -14.71 7.86
N ASP A 70 -9.65 -14.92 7.46
CA ASP A 70 -10.18 -16.15 6.87
C ASP A 70 -10.08 -16.18 5.34
N ALA A 71 -9.47 -15.17 4.72
CA ALA A 71 -9.13 -15.23 3.31
C ALA A 71 -8.22 -16.44 3.08
N SER A 72 -8.74 -17.47 2.41
CA SER A 72 -7.97 -18.59 1.87
C SER A 72 -6.70 -18.08 1.21
N PRO A 73 -5.59 -18.86 1.21
CA PRO A 73 -4.30 -18.37 0.76
C PRO A 73 -4.38 -17.81 -0.66
N LEU A 74 -4.51 -16.49 -0.77
CA LEU A 74 -4.45 -15.78 -2.03
C LEU A 74 -2.99 -15.80 -2.47
N THR A 75 -2.77 -16.17 -3.73
CA THR A 75 -1.43 -16.11 -4.33
C THR A 75 -0.93 -14.66 -4.30
N ALA A 76 0.39 -14.47 -4.25
CA ALA A 76 0.98 -13.13 -4.28
C ALA A 76 0.50 -12.34 -5.51
N GLU A 77 0.34 -13.01 -6.65
CA GLU A 77 -0.19 -12.44 -7.89
C GLU A 77 -1.62 -11.92 -7.74
N ALA A 78 -2.54 -12.72 -7.17
CA ALA A 78 -3.93 -12.29 -6.98
C ALA A 78 -4.02 -11.09 -6.02
N VAL A 79 -3.20 -11.09 -4.96
CA VAL A 79 -3.12 -9.99 -4.01
C VAL A 79 -2.58 -8.71 -4.67
N MET A 80 -1.53 -8.82 -5.47
CA MET A 80 -0.97 -7.72 -6.27
C MET A 80 -2.00 -7.15 -7.25
N ALA A 81 -2.74 -8.02 -7.93
CA ALA A 81 -3.81 -7.62 -8.86
C ALA A 81 -4.92 -6.86 -8.13
N LEU A 82 -5.29 -7.29 -6.92
CA LEU A 82 -6.28 -6.58 -6.11
C LEU A 82 -5.79 -5.20 -5.67
N ALA A 83 -4.54 -5.09 -5.18
CA ALA A 83 -3.97 -3.84 -4.72
C ALA A 83 -3.86 -2.78 -5.85
N THR A 84 -3.42 -3.21 -7.04
CA THR A 84 -3.33 -2.34 -8.23
C THR A 84 -4.72 -1.99 -8.78
N ARG A 85 -5.66 -2.92 -8.78
CA ARG A 85 -7.06 -2.64 -9.16
C ARG A 85 -7.69 -1.62 -8.23
N ALA A 86 -7.48 -1.75 -6.92
CA ALA A 86 -7.99 -0.81 -5.92
C ALA A 86 -7.45 0.62 -6.13
N ALA A 87 -6.17 0.76 -6.50
CA ALA A 87 -5.57 2.06 -6.84
C ALA A 87 -6.29 2.73 -8.02
N ARG A 88 -6.50 1.99 -9.10
CA ARG A 88 -7.20 2.49 -10.31
C ARG A 88 -8.64 2.91 -10.05
N MET A 89 -9.31 2.28 -9.08
CA MET A 89 -10.66 2.66 -8.67
C MET A 89 -10.66 3.96 -7.87
N ARG A 90 -9.62 4.21 -7.06
CA ARG A 90 -9.46 5.47 -6.30
C ARG A 90 -9.16 6.65 -7.20
N THR A 91 -8.26 6.51 -8.18
CA THR A 91 -7.87 7.61 -9.09
C THR A 91 -9.00 8.06 -10.02
N ARG A 92 -9.96 7.19 -10.33
CA ARG A 92 -11.16 7.54 -11.10
C ARG A 92 -12.21 8.31 -10.29
N GLY A 93 -12.14 8.27 -8.97
CA GLY A 93 -13.12 8.92 -8.08
C GLY A 93 -12.86 10.41 -7.81
N SER A 94 -11.70 10.94 -8.17
CA SER A 94 -11.27 12.32 -7.85
C SER A 94 -11.54 13.36 -8.94
N VAL A 95 -12.23 13.01 -10.03
CA VAL A 95 -12.66 13.97 -11.06
C VAL A 95 -14.17 14.24 -10.92
N GLN A 96 -14.53 15.21 -10.09
CA GLN A 96 -15.74 16.03 -10.31
C GLN A 96 -15.28 17.48 -10.46
N PRO A 97 -15.48 18.14 -11.60
CA PRO A 97 -15.29 19.58 -11.69
C PRO A 97 -16.44 20.27 -10.93
N ALA A 98 -16.12 20.94 -9.84
CA ALA A 98 -17.03 21.94 -9.29
C ALA A 98 -17.13 23.09 -10.30
N THR A 99 -18.35 23.32 -10.79
CA THR A 99 -18.74 24.46 -11.63
C THR A 99 -18.83 25.73 -10.80
#